data_AF-A0AAD8RBS2-F1
#
_entry.id   AF-A0AAD8RBS2-F1
#
_cell.length_a   1.000
_cell.length_b   1.000
_cell.length_c   1.000
_cell.angle_alpha   90.00
_cell.angle_beta   90.00
_cell.angle_gamma   90.00
#
_symmetry.space_group_name_H-M   'P 1'
#
loop_
_entity.id
_entity.type
_entity.pdbx_description
1 polymer ?
#
loop_
_entity_poly.entity_id
_entity_poly.type
_entity_poly.pdbx_seq_one_letter_code
_entity_poly.pdbx_strand_id
1 'polypeptide(L)' 'MEDDAIVVPRFYRIPMWIVVVDATVADGLDRATFHLPAHFFAMYDSHGGVMVTNYCQDRLHAVQHREPARR' A
#
# COMPACT_ATOMS: atom_id res chain seq x y z
N MET A 1 -21.14 -15.01 1.86
CA MET A 1 -20.64 -13.80 2.55
C MET A 1 -20.00 -12.97 1.45
N GLU A 2 -20.48 -11.75 1.24
CA GLU A 2 -20.04 -10.94 0.10
C GLU A 2 -18.84 -10.04 0.47
N ASP A 3 -18.71 -9.69 1.75
CA ASP A 3 -17.58 -8.94 2.29
C ASP A 3 -16.33 -9.81 2.36
N ASP A 4 -15.17 -9.18 2.15
CA ASP A 4 -13.89 -9.85 2.25
C ASP A 4 -12.79 -8.92 2.77
N ALA A 5 -11.69 -9.50 3.25
CA ALA A 5 -10.51 -8.78 3.70
C ALA A 5 -9.24 -9.47 3.22
N ILE A 6 -8.18 -8.68 3.05
CA ILE A 6 -6.85 -9.18 2.68
C ILE A 6 -5.76 -8.47 3.45
N VAL A 7 -4.72 -9.24 3.79
CA VAL A 7 -3.48 -8.73 4.38
C VAL A 7 -2.32 -9.19 3.50
N VAL A 8 -1.52 -8.23 3.03
CA VAL A 8 -0.29 -8.49 2.28
C VAL A 8 0.90 -7.92 3.04
N PRO A 9 1.63 -8.75 3.82
CA PRO A 9 2.81 -8.30 4.54
C PRO A 9 3.94 -7.91 3.58
N ARG A 10 4.73 -6.88 3.95
CA ARG A 10 5.87 -6.39 3.14
C ARG A 10 5.50 -6.12 1.67
N PHE A 11 4.28 -5.65 1.46
CA PHE A 11 3.68 -5.34 0.18
C PHE A 11 4.51 -4.37 -0.68
N TYR A 12 5.13 -3.37 -0.05
CA TYR A 12 5.90 -2.36 -0.75
C TYR A 12 7.07 -1.84 0.09
N ARG A 13 8.03 -1.20 -0.58
CA ARG A 13 9.11 -0.44 0.06
C ARG A 13 8.85 1.04 -0.18
N ILE A 14 8.26 1.74 0.78
CA ILE A 14 7.90 3.15 0.64
C ILE A 14 9.18 4.00 0.76
N PRO A 15 9.53 4.81 -0.26
CA PRO A 15 10.60 5.79 -0.14
C PRO A 15 10.36 6.75 1.02
N MET A 16 11.39 7.02 1.82
CA MET A 16 11.25 7.81 3.04
C MET A 16 10.80 9.25 2.77
N TRP A 17 11.08 9.81 1.59
CA TRP A 17 10.62 11.15 1.21
C TRP A 17 9.08 11.32 1.17
N ILE A 18 8.32 10.23 1.05
CA ILE A 18 6.85 10.25 1.09
C ILE A 18 6.33 10.35 2.53
N VAL A 19 7.04 9.75 3.48
CA VAL A 19 6.59 9.61 4.88
C VAL A 19 7.10 10.75 5.75
N VAL A 20 8.37 11.12 5.55
CA VAL A 20 9.04 12.19 6.28
C VAL A 20 9.12 13.37 5.33
N VAL A 21 8.57 14.54 5.71
CA VAL A 21 8.53 15.76 4.88
C VAL A 21 9.73 16.68 5.13
N ASP A 22 10.29 16.67 6.36
CA ASP A 22 11.45 17.48 6.75
C ASP A 22 12.71 16.59 6.90
N ALA A 23 13.82 16.99 6.29
CA ALA A 23 15.08 16.26 6.34
C ALA A 23 15.73 16.26 7.73
N THR A 24 15.43 17.25 8.58
CA THR A 24 15.94 17.30 9.96
C THR A 24 15.35 16.21 10.85
N VAL A 25 14.21 15.65 10.47
CA VAL A 25 13.48 14.59 11.20
C VAL A 25 13.85 13.19 10.68
N ALA A 26 14.78 13.09 9.72
CA ALA A 26 15.16 11.81 9.13
C ALA A 26 16.25 11.05 9.92
N ASP A 27 16.63 11.50 11.12
CA ASP A 27 17.67 10.89 11.96
C ASP A 27 18.99 10.62 11.22
N GLY A 28 19.35 11.53 10.30
CA GLY A 28 20.54 11.41 9.45
C GLY A 28 20.41 10.43 8.26
N LEU A 29 19.23 9.86 8.03
CA LEU A 29 18.94 9.01 6.89
C LEU A 29 18.66 9.83 5.62
N ASP A 30 19.20 9.38 4.49
CA ASP A 30 18.90 9.99 3.20
C ASP A 30 17.49 9.58 2.74
N ARG A 31 16.58 10.57 2.73
CA ARG A 31 15.18 10.40 2.34
C ARG A 31 14.97 9.94 0.90
N ALA A 32 15.95 10.18 0.01
CA ALA A 32 15.87 9.78 -1.39
C ALA A 32 16.18 8.30 -1.61
N THR A 33 17.04 7.71 -0.78
CA THR A 33 17.54 6.34 -0.97
C THR A 33 17.04 5.37 0.10
N PHE A 34 16.67 5.85 1.29
CA PHE A 34 16.11 5.02 2.35
C PHE A 34 14.65 4.67 2.08
N HIS A 35 14.30 3.39 2.31
CA HIS A 35 12.95 2.88 2.08
C HIS A 35 12.47 2.07 3.27
N LEU A 36 11.23 2.30 3.70
CA LEU A 36 10.57 1.60 4.81
C LEU A 36 9.73 0.42 4.28
N PRO A 37 9.73 -0.75 4.95
CA PRO A 37 8.79 -1.82 4.62
C PRO A 37 7.36 -1.39 4.96
N ALA A 38 6.44 -1.59 4.02
CA ALA A 38 5.03 -1.31 4.21
C ALA A 38 4.19 -2.57 4.07
N HIS A 39 3.10 -2.63 4.82
CA HIS A 39 2.12 -3.71 4.83
C HIS A 39 0.81 -3.18 4.28
N PHE A 40 0.11 -3.99 3.49
CA PHE A 40 -1.19 -3.63 2.93
C PHE A 40 -2.30 -4.37 3.68
N PHE A 41 -3.35 -3.65 4.05
CA PHE A 41 -4.55 -4.17 4.67
C PHE A 41 -5.75 -3.55 3.96
N ALA A 42 -6.71 -4.37 3.57
CA ALA A 42 -7.97 -3.89 2.99
C ALA A 42 -9.15 -4.73 3.46
N MET A 43 -10.29 -4.07 3.55
CA MET A 43 -11.60 -4.66 3.76
C MET A 43 -12.52 -4.12 2.67
N TYR A 44 -13.24 -5.02 2.01
CA TYR A 44 -14.12 -4.71 0.90
C TYR A 44 -15.56 -4.96 1.33
N ASP A 45 -16.31 -3.88 1.44
CA ASP A 45 -17.75 -3.90 1.67
C ASP A 45 -18.45 -4.03 0.32
N SER A 46 -19.31 -5.02 0.23
CA SER A 46 -19.83 -5.56 -1.00
C SER A 46 -21.33 -5.32 -1.13
N HIS A 47 -21.81 -5.18 -2.37
CA HIS A 47 -23.24 -5.12 -2.64
C HIS A 47 -23.56 -5.66 -4.02
N GLY A 48 -24.68 -6.36 -4.13
CA GLY A 48 -25.14 -6.90 -5.41
C GLY A 48 -24.29 -8.06 -5.94
N GLY A 49 -23.56 -8.76 -5.06
CA GLY A 49 -22.77 -9.94 -5.39
C GLY A 49 -21.26 -9.78 -5.16
N VAL A 50 -20.56 -10.92 -5.15
CA VAL A 50 -19.13 -11.02 -4.76
C VAL A 50 -18.13 -10.65 -5.86
N MET A 51 -18.58 -10.48 -7.10
CA MET A 51 -17.69 -10.39 -8.27
C MET A 51 -16.70 -9.23 -8.17
N VAL A 52 -17.16 -8.07 -7.68
CA VAL A 52 -16.31 -6.88 -7.52
C VAL A 52 -15.35 -7.07 -6.35
N THR A 53 -15.82 -7.59 -5.22
CA THR A 53 -14.98 -7.87 -4.05
C THR A 53 -13.86 -8.84 -4.36
N ASN A 54 -14.17 -9.97 -5.03
CA ASN A 54 -13.17 -10.95 -5.46
C ASN A 54 -12.13 -10.31 -6.39
N TYR A 55 -12.58 -9.49 -7.35
CA TYR A 55 -11.66 -8.78 -8.24
C TYR A 55 -10.76 -7.80 -7.48
N CYS A 56 -11.31 -7.05 -6.53
CA CYS A 56 -10.56 -6.11 -5.68
C CYS A 56 -9.52 -6.85 -4.82
N GLN A 57 -9.92 -7.95 -4.18
CA GLN A 57 -9.03 -8.77 -3.37
C GLN A 57 -7.84 -9.28 -4.19
N ASP A 58 -8.08 -9.76 -5.41
CA ASP A 58 -7.06 -10.30 -6.29
C ASP A 58 -6.14 -9.24 -6.92
N ARG A 59 -6.66 -8.04 -7.22
CA ARG A 59 -5.94 -7.07 -8.06
C ARG A 59 -5.58 -5.75 -7.44
N LEU A 60 -6.33 -5.26 -6.46
CA LEU A 60 -6.18 -3.87 -6.02
C LEU A 60 -4.79 -3.62 -5.43
N HIS A 61 -4.31 -4.55 -4.61
CA HIS A 61 -2.95 -4.52 -4.08
C HIS A 61 -1.92 -4.60 -5.23
N ALA A 62 -2.07 -5.51 -6.19
CA ALA A 62 -1.12 -5.64 -7.31
C ALA A 62 -1.02 -4.38 -8.19
N VAL A 63 -2.12 -3.67 -8.42
CA VAL A 63 -2.13 -2.38 -9.15
C VAL A 63 -1.41 -1.31 -8.34
N GLN A 64 -1.71 -1.19 -7.05
CA GLN A 64 -1.09 -0.19 -6.19
C GLN A 64 0.42 -0.38 -6.02
N HIS A 65 0.92 -1.61 -6.08
CA HIS A 65 2.37 -1.88 -6.06
C HIS A 65 3.08 -1.35 -7.32
N ARG A 66 2.37 -1.32 -8.45
CA ARG A 66 2.92 -0.94 -9.76
C ARG A 66 2.82 0.54 -10.06
N GLU A 67 2.01 1.30 -9.32
CA GLU A 67 1.90 2.74 -9.43
C GLU A 67 2.95 3.40 -8.51
N PRO A 68 4.11 3.85 -9.04
CA PRO A 68 5.08 4.54 -8.21
C PRO A 68 4.50 5.87 -7.75
N ALA A 69 4.70 6.20 -6.47
CA ALA A 69 4.52 7.56 -6.00
C ALA A 69 5.44 8.48 -6.82
N ARG A 70 4.84 9.30 -7.68
CA ARG A 70 5.55 10.28 -8.49
C ARG A 70 6.10 11.37 -7.57
N ARG A 71 7.36 11.74 -7.79
CA ARG A 71 8.02 12.86 -7.13
C ARG A 71 7.43 14.18 -7.59
#